data_AF-A0A8H5Y2Q8-F1
#
_entry.id   AF-A0A8H5Y2Q8-F1
#
_cell.length_a   1.000
_cell.length_b   1.000
_cell.length_c   1.000
_cell.angle_alpha   90.00
_cell.angle_beta   90.00
_cell.angle_gamma   90.00
#
_symmetry.space_group_name_H-M   'P 1'
#
loop_
_entity.id
_entity.type
_entity.pdbx_description
1 polymer ?
#
loop_
_entity_poly.entity_id
_entity_poly.type
_entity_poly.pdbx_seq_one_letter_code
_entity_poly.pdbx_strand_id
1 'polypeptide(L)'
;MPLDKLQKLEVYTFGNLVNHFSNPYRGNDTRSPVIPHIEHYVNEKDFACRFGVLNFTRHYTQNENRFAGKVFINRGGGHQLNQHYLDDMFPLDKTLQRARDATGGDLMHRRVRVRKDGTVKVTTKAELPPGFIVTEDEGSKNGIMKPDEVPRMGDLSRLWKYRNGQLPDSFKSILTDGL
;
A
#
# COMPACT_ATOMS: atom_id res chain seq x y z
N MET A 1 -22.90 11.72 -5.29
CA MET A 1 -21.84 12.35 -4.48
C MET A 1 -20.98 13.22 -5.39
N PRO A 2 -20.58 14.45 -5.01
CA PRO A 2 -19.75 15.29 -5.87
C PRO A 2 -18.35 14.68 -6.11
N LEU A 3 -17.90 14.61 -7.37
CA LEU A 3 -16.68 13.90 -7.78
C LEU A 3 -15.38 14.60 -7.35
N ASP A 4 -15.44 15.92 -7.24
CA ASP A 4 -14.42 16.81 -6.68
C ASP A 4 -14.12 16.48 -5.22
N LYS A 5 -15.14 16.10 -4.45
CA LYS A 5 -14.98 15.69 -3.04
C LYS A 5 -14.34 14.30 -2.94
N LEU A 6 -14.69 13.39 -3.84
CA LEU A 6 -14.11 12.04 -3.90
C LEU A 6 -12.62 12.04 -4.29
N GLN A 7 -12.13 13.06 -5.01
CA GLN A 7 -10.69 13.20 -5.28
C GLN A 7 -9.84 13.39 -4.03
N LYS A 8 -10.43 13.87 -2.94
CA LYS A 8 -9.73 14.12 -1.67
C LYS A 8 -9.83 12.92 -0.72
N LEU A 9 -10.59 11.89 -1.11
CA LEU A 9 -10.79 10.71 -0.28
C LEU A 9 -9.58 9.79 -0.38
N GLU A 10 -9.09 9.36 0.79
CA GLU A 10 -8.06 8.34 0.94
C GLU A 10 -8.62 7.23 1.80
N VAL A 11 -8.40 5.97 1.41
CA VAL A 11 -8.90 4.79 2.12
C VAL A 11 -7.73 3.96 2.62
N TYR A 12 -7.71 3.72 3.93
CA TYR A 12 -6.72 2.88 4.59
C TYR A 12 -7.45 1.77 5.34
N THR A 13 -7.22 0.52 4.97
CA THR A 13 -7.83 -0.63 5.65
C THR A 13 -6.78 -1.48 6.34
N PHE A 14 -7.12 -2.06 7.48
CA PHE A 14 -6.25 -2.94 8.25
C PHE A 14 -7.00 -4.24 8.51
N GLY A 15 -6.34 -5.39 8.38
CA GLY A 15 -6.94 -6.66 8.82
C GLY A 15 -8.18 -7.11 8.04
N ASN A 16 -8.40 -6.64 6.80
CA ASN A 16 -9.72 -6.78 6.16
C ASN A 16 -10.04 -8.21 5.69
N LEU A 17 -11.27 -8.66 5.97
CA LEU A 17 -11.82 -9.96 5.53
C LEU A 17 -12.45 -9.92 4.12
N VAL A 18 -12.23 -8.84 3.38
CA VAL A 18 -12.95 -8.57 2.13
C VAL A 18 -12.47 -9.53 1.02
N ASN A 19 -13.37 -9.87 0.10
CA ASN A 19 -13.07 -10.68 -1.08
C ASN A 19 -12.83 -9.86 -2.36
N HIS A 20 -13.38 -8.64 -2.42
CA HIS A 20 -13.16 -7.69 -3.51
C HIS A 20 -13.24 -6.25 -2.99
N PHE A 21 -12.40 -5.37 -3.51
CA PHE A 21 -12.47 -3.94 -3.26
C PHE A 21 -12.54 -3.21 -4.59
N SER A 22 -13.74 -2.87 -5.06
CA SER A 22 -13.91 -2.23 -6.37
C SER A 22 -13.70 -0.72 -6.29
N ASN A 23 -12.96 -0.19 -7.24
CA ASN A 23 -12.81 1.25 -7.45
C ASN A 23 -12.96 1.54 -8.94
N PRO A 24 -14.16 1.94 -9.39
CA PRO A 24 -14.40 2.18 -10.79
C PRO A 24 -13.57 3.36 -11.30
N TYR A 25 -13.39 3.40 -12.61
CA TYR A 25 -12.75 4.49 -13.31
C TYR A 25 -13.74 5.62 -13.63
N ARG A 26 -13.23 6.85 -13.76
CA ARG A 26 -14.02 8.04 -14.01
C ARG A 26 -14.47 8.11 -15.47
N GLY A 27 -15.77 7.95 -15.71
CA GLY A 27 -16.32 8.04 -17.07
C GLY A 27 -15.64 7.04 -18.01
N ASN A 28 -15.14 7.52 -19.16
CA ASN A 28 -14.42 6.68 -20.13
C ASN A 28 -12.89 6.63 -19.89
N ASP A 29 -12.37 7.33 -18.87
CA ASP A 29 -10.92 7.35 -18.60
C ASP A 29 -10.51 6.16 -17.74
N THR A 30 -9.93 5.14 -18.39
CA THR A 30 -9.45 3.91 -17.75
C THR A 30 -8.21 4.08 -16.87
N ARG A 31 -7.70 5.31 -16.69
CA ARG A 31 -6.50 5.60 -15.89
C ARG A 31 -6.78 6.39 -14.62
N SER A 32 -7.97 6.99 -14.50
CA SER A 32 -8.31 7.84 -13.36
C SER A 32 -9.35 7.16 -12.46
N PRO A 33 -8.93 6.44 -11.41
CA PRO A 33 -9.86 5.84 -10.47
C PRO A 33 -10.71 6.90 -9.76
N VAL A 34 -11.89 6.51 -9.27
CA VAL A 34 -12.74 7.42 -8.47
C VAL A 34 -12.04 7.81 -7.18
N ILE A 35 -11.45 6.84 -6.47
CA ILE A 35 -10.65 7.07 -5.27
C ILE A 35 -9.16 6.98 -5.64
N PRO A 36 -8.37 8.06 -5.48
CA PRO A 36 -6.97 8.06 -5.91
C PRO A 36 -6.05 7.19 -5.06
N HIS A 37 -6.35 7.10 -3.77
CA HIS A 37 -5.46 6.51 -2.78
C HIS A 37 -6.21 5.48 -1.95
N ILE A 38 -5.87 4.20 -2.17
CA ILE A 38 -6.35 3.08 -1.39
C ILE A 38 -5.14 2.23 -0.98
N GLU A 39 -5.00 1.97 0.31
CA GLU A 39 -3.96 1.11 0.86
C GLU A 39 -4.56 0.11 1.86
N HIS A 40 -4.18 -1.15 1.71
CA HIS A 40 -4.61 -2.26 2.55
C HIS A 40 -3.38 -2.79 3.32
N TYR A 41 -3.40 -2.71 4.64
CA TYR A 41 -2.36 -3.24 5.52
C TYR A 41 -2.82 -4.57 6.10
N VAL A 42 -1.98 -5.58 5.96
CA VAL A 42 -2.40 -6.96 6.13
C VAL A 42 -1.32 -7.74 6.88
N ASN A 43 -1.68 -8.36 8.00
CA ASN A 43 -0.80 -9.28 8.71
C ASN A 43 -0.96 -10.70 8.14
N GLU A 44 0.13 -11.30 7.68
CA GLU A 44 0.14 -12.62 7.05
C GLU A 44 -0.38 -13.73 7.99
N LYS A 45 -0.13 -13.58 9.29
CA LYS A 45 -0.54 -14.56 10.30
C LYS A 45 -1.89 -14.21 10.94
N ASP A 46 -2.55 -13.14 10.51
CA ASP A 46 -3.91 -12.83 10.94
C ASP A 46 -4.92 -13.74 10.22
N PHE A 47 -5.75 -14.42 11.00
CA PHE A 47 -6.79 -15.32 10.50
C PHE A 47 -7.75 -14.58 9.56
N ALA A 48 -8.20 -13.39 9.94
CA ALA A 48 -9.09 -12.57 9.13
C ALA A 48 -8.50 -12.28 7.74
N CYS A 49 -7.23 -11.85 7.72
CA CYS A 49 -6.49 -11.58 6.50
C CYS A 49 -6.32 -12.81 5.62
N ARG A 50 -6.02 -13.96 6.23
CA ARG A 50 -5.83 -15.24 5.53
C ARG A 50 -7.07 -15.70 4.79
N PHE A 51 -8.26 -15.55 5.37
CA PHE A 51 -9.52 -15.90 4.72
C PHE A 51 -10.06 -14.80 3.80
N GLY A 52 -9.71 -13.54 4.08
CA GLY A 52 -10.09 -12.39 3.27
C GLY A 52 -9.03 -12.02 2.25
N VAL A 53 -8.51 -10.80 2.38
CA VAL A 53 -7.67 -10.17 1.36
C VAL A 53 -6.51 -11.05 0.87
N LEU A 54 -5.84 -11.83 1.72
CA LEU A 54 -4.73 -12.69 1.29
C LEU A 54 -5.20 -13.85 0.42
N ASN A 55 -6.34 -14.46 0.74
CA ASN A 55 -6.91 -15.52 -0.08
C ASN A 55 -7.22 -15.02 -1.50
N PHE A 56 -7.85 -13.85 -1.59
CA PHE A 56 -8.32 -13.30 -2.86
C PHE A 56 -7.27 -12.51 -3.64
N THR A 57 -6.14 -12.15 -3.03
CA THR A 57 -5.00 -11.50 -3.71
C THR A 57 -3.87 -12.48 -4.08
N ARG A 58 -3.76 -13.63 -3.40
CA ARG A 58 -2.72 -14.65 -3.69
C ARG A 58 -3.15 -15.66 -4.74
N HIS A 59 -4.43 -16.05 -4.81
CA HIS A 59 -4.93 -17.07 -5.73
C HIS A 59 -5.46 -16.44 -7.05
N TYR A 60 -4.54 -16.15 -7.96
CA TYR A 60 -4.70 -15.36 -9.20
C TYR A 60 -5.30 -16.12 -10.41
N THR A 61 -5.95 -17.28 -10.21
CA THR A 61 -6.37 -18.15 -11.34
C THR A 61 -7.66 -17.70 -12.05
N GLN A 62 -8.26 -16.57 -11.67
CA GLN A 62 -9.42 -16.01 -12.35
C GLN A 62 -9.20 -14.51 -12.59
N ASN A 63 -8.68 -14.18 -13.78
CA ASN A 63 -8.66 -12.94 -14.58
C ASN A 63 -9.27 -11.59 -14.10
N GLU A 64 -9.53 -11.36 -12.82
CA GLU A 64 -10.00 -10.09 -12.28
C GLU A 64 -9.39 -9.92 -10.89
N ASN A 65 -8.24 -9.26 -10.80
CA ASN A 65 -7.81 -8.70 -9.52
C ASN A 65 -8.84 -7.63 -9.13
N ARG A 66 -9.84 -8.03 -8.35
CA ARG A 66 -10.93 -7.17 -7.89
C ARG A 66 -10.55 -6.33 -6.67
N PHE A 67 -9.28 -6.33 -6.26
CA PHE A 67 -8.78 -5.51 -5.16
C PHE A 67 -8.08 -4.27 -5.71
N ALA A 68 -8.80 -3.15 -5.69
CA ALA A 68 -8.27 -1.86 -6.05
C ALA A 68 -7.51 -1.24 -4.88
N GLY A 69 -6.27 -0.84 -5.13
CA GLY A 69 -5.38 -0.24 -4.13
C GLY A 69 -4.08 -1.00 -4.00
N LYS A 70 -3.21 -0.50 -3.11
CA LYS A 70 -1.96 -1.17 -2.75
C LYS A 70 -2.21 -2.13 -1.61
N VAL A 71 -1.69 -3.34 -1.68
CA VAL A 71 -1.74 -4.31 -0.56
C VAL A 71 -0.35 -4.43 0.05
N PHE A 72 -0.20 -4.06 1.31
CA PHE A 72 1.01 -4.13 2.11
C PHE A 72 0.91 -5.30 3.09
N ILE A 73 1.80 -6.28 2.94
CA ILE A 73 1.81 -7.50 3.74
C ILE A 73 2.93 -7.44 4.78
N ASN A 74 2.59 -7.72 6.02
CA ASN A 74 3.51 -7.87 7.14
C ASN A 74 3.58 -9.33 7.60
N ARG A 75 4.78 -9.89 7.82
CA ARG A 75 5.02 -11.22 8.43
C ARG A 75 4.46 -11.41 9.84
N GLY A 76 3.97 -10.34 10.45
CA GLY A 76 3.33 -10.33 11.76
C GLY A 76 2.01 -11.10 11.80
N GLY A 77 1.48 -11.22 13.01
CA GLY A 77 0.14 -11.73 13.28
C GLY A 77 -0.63 -10.78 14.17
N GLY A 78 -1.88 -11.13 14.44
CA GLY A 78 -2.78 -10.31 15.24
C GLY A 78 -3.59 -9.33 14.39
N HIS A 79 -4.75 -8.97 14.93
CA HIS A 79 -5.84 -8.33 14.19
C HIS A 79 -6.15 -6.91 14.69
N GLN A 80 -5.94 -6.65 15.98
CA GLN A 80 -6.19 -5.35 16.61
C GLN A 80 -5.31 -4.25 15.99
N LEU A 81 -5.95 -3.19 15.48
CA LEU A 81 -5.31 -2.05 14.82
C LEU A 81 -4.17 -1.45 15.65
N ASN A 82 -4.45 -1.07 16.90
CA ASN A 82 -3.48 -0.34 17.72
C ASN A 82 -2.26 -1.21 18.07
N GLN A 83 -2.50 -2.43 18.53
CA GLN A 83 -1.45 -3.31 19.05
C GLN A 83 -0.62 -4.01 17.95
N HIS A 84 -1.23 -4.34 16.81
CA HIS A 84 -0.58 -5.21 15.80
C HIS A 84 -0.30 -4.53 14.47
N TYR A 85 -0.79 -3.30 14.26
CA TYR A 85 -0.50 -2.51 13.07
C TYR A 85 0.19 -1.21 13.41
N LEU A 86 -0.39 -0.36 14.27
CA LEU A 86 0.17 0.96 14.54
C LEU A 86 1.53 0.90 15.22
N ASP A 87 1.74 -0.02 16.17
CA ASP A 87 3.05 -0.17 16.85
C ASP A 87 4.19 -0.59 15.89
N ASP A 88 3.89 -1.44 14.91
CA ASP A 88 4.87 -1.92 13.92
C ASP A 88 5.06 -0.94 12.75
N MET A 89 3.99 -0.22 12.39
CA MET A 89 4.02 0.78 11.33
C MET A 89 4.64 2.10 11.79
N PHE A 90 4.29 2.55 12.99
CA PHE A 90 4.67 3.82 13.59
C PHE A 90 5.36 3.61 14.94
N PRO A 91 6.54 2.96 14.94
CA PRO A 91 7.27 2.78 16.17
C PRO A 91 7.59 4.14 16.78
N LEU A 92 7.37 4.26 18.08
CA LEU A 92 7.60 5.51 18.80
C LEU A 92 9.07 5.68 19.19
N ASP A 93 9.48 6.94 19.34
CA ASP A 93 10.75 7.27 19.96
C ASP A 93 10.74 6.98 21.48
N LYS A 94 11.89 7.19 22.14
CA LYS A 94 12.03 6.94 23.59
C LYS A 94 11.10 7.80 24.46
N THR A 95 10.60 8.91 23.92
CA THR A 95 9.72 9.83 24.64
C THR A 95 8.25 9.46 24.50
N LEU A 96 7.92 8.53 23.59
CA LEU A 96 6.56 8.12 23.24
C LEU A 96 5.69 9.24 22.67
N GLN A 97 6.29 10.34 22.22
CA GLN A 97 5.56 11.50 21.68
C GLN A 97 5.52 11.53 20.15
N ARG A 98 6.48 10.87 19.49
CA ARG A 98 6.65 10.93 18.03
C ARG A 98 6.98 9.57 17.45
N ALA A 99 6.57 9.35 16.21
CA ALA A 99 7.01 8.19 15.44
C ALA A 99 8.47 8.40 15.01
N ARG A 100 9.35 7.45 15.33
CA ARG A 100 10.76 7.47 14.90
C ARG A 100 10.90 7.02 13.44
N ASP A 101 12.11 7.16 12.90
CA ASP A 101 12.43 6.57 11.61
C ASP A 101 12.41 5.05 11.62
N ALA A 102 12.01 4.48 10.49
CA ALA A 102 11.94 3.04 10.30
C ALA A 102 13.36 2.46 10.16
N THR A 103 13.60 1.42 10.93
CA THR A 103 14.83 0.64 11.05
C THR A 103 14.59 -0.81 10.61
N GLY A 104 15.65 -1.60 10.48
CA GLY A 104 15.59 -2.94 9.85
C GLY A 104 14.54 -3.92 10.37
N GLY A 105 14.05 -3.77 11.61
CA GLY A 105 12.99 -4.60 12.17
C GLY A 105 11.56 -4.18 11.81
N ASP A 106 11.38 -2.90 11.48
CA ASP A 106 10.06 -2.29 11.35
C ASP A 106 9.46 -2.54 9.96
N LEU A 107 8.13 -2.61 9.88
CA LEU A 107 7.41 -2.83 8.62
C LEU A 107 7.84 -1.84 7.52
N MET A 108 7.94 -0.55 7.87
CA MET A 108 8.18 0.52 6.91
C MET A 108 9.61 0.54 6.33
N HIS A 109 10.57 -0.14 6.98
CA HIS A 109 11.93 -0.26 6.45
C HIS A 109 12.08 -1.44 5.50
N ARG A 110 11.14 -2.40 5.51
CA ARG A 110 11.25 -3.61 4.70
C ARG A 110 11.26 -3.26 3.22
N ARG A 111 12.19 -3.87 2.50
CA ARG A 111 12.29 -3.75 1.04
C ARG A 111 11.15 -4.53 0.42
N VAL A 112 10.45 -3.91 -0.53
CA VAL A 112 9.25 -4.47 -1.15
C VAL A 112 9.50 -4.77 -2.62
N ARG A 113 9.28 -6.02 -3.02
CA ARG A 113 9.25 -6.37 -4.43
C ARG A 113 7.88 -6.03 -4.99
N VAL A 114 7.93 -5.37 -6.13
CA VAL A 114 6.77 -4.96 -6.90
C VAL A 114 6.44 -6.05 -7.90
N ARG A 115 5.24 -6.64 -7.84
CA ARG A 115 4.76 -7.44 -8.97
C ARG A 115 4.30 -6.49 -10.07
N LYS A 116 5.04 -6.50 -11.20
CA LYS A 116 4.56 -5.95 -12.46
C LYS A 116 3.85 -7.07 -13.20
N ASP A 117 2.54 -7.00 -13.29
CA ASP A 117 1.77 -8.05 -13.94
C ASP A 117 2.15 -8.14 -15.44
N GLY A 118 2.13 -9.35 -15.99
CA GLY A 118 2.85 -9.81 -17.18
C GLY A 118 2.52 -9.18 -18.55
N THR A 119 1.96 -7.98 -18.62
CA THR A 119 1.85 -7.21 -19.86
C THR A 119 2.02 -5.72 -19.57
N VAL A 120 3.16 -5.17 -19.97
CA VAL A 120 3.34 -3.88 -20.66
C VAL A 120 4.80 -3.44 -20.53
N LYS A 121 5.32 -3.01 -21.67
CA LYS A 121 6.72 -2.67 -21.97
C LYS A 121 7.37 -1.80 -20.89
N VAL A 122 8.61 -2.18 -20.60
CA VAL A 122 9.63 -1.44 -19.84
C VAL A 122 9.49 0.07 -20.03
N THR A 123 9.16 0.78 -18.96
CA THR A 123 9.33 2.23 -18.89
C THR A 123 10.27 2.55 -17.75
N THR A 124 11.40 3.13 -18.13
CA THR A 124 12.44 3.72 -17.29
C THR A 124 11.98 5.11 -16.85
N LYS A 125 11.15 5.16 -15.80
CA LYS A 125 11.06 6.26 -14.81
C LYS A 125 9.85 6.02 -13.93
N ALA A 126 9.99 6.43 -12.67
CA ALA A 126 9.03 6.23 -11.60
C ALA A 126 7.67 6.87 -11.91
N GLU A 127 6.74 6.08 -12.44
CA GLU A 127 5.30 6.35 -12.41
C GLU A 127 4.65 5.04 -11.99
N LEU A 128 3.90 5.04 -10.88
CA LEU A 128 3.14 3.88 -10.43
C LEU A 128 1.63 4.16 -10.55
N PRO A 129 0.98 3.67 -11.62
CA PRO A 129 -0.46 3.74 -11.84
C PRO A 129 -1.23 2.54 -11.21
N PRO A 130 -2.57 2.47 -11.34
CA PRO A 130 -3.45 1.64 -10.50
C PRO A 130 -3.22 0.12 -10.64
N GLY A 131 -3.27 -0.61 -9.51
CA GLY A 131 -3.21 -2.09 -9.46
C GLY A 131 -1.97 -2.68 -8.79
N PHE A 132 -1.20 -1.89 -8.04
CA PHE A 132 0.08 -2.33 -7.49
C PHE A 132 -0.04 -3.34 -6.33
N ILE A 133 0.36 -4.59 -6.55
CA ILE A 133 0.43 -5.63 -5.50
C ILE A 133 1.86 -5.74 -4.96
N VAL A 134 2.03 -5.52 -3.65
CA VAL A 134 3.29 -5.83 -2.96
C VAL A 134 3.16 -7.22 -2.35
N THR A 135 3.87 -8.19 -2.94
CA THR A 135 3.97 -9.55 -2.41
C THR A 135 5.35 -9.79 -1.82
N GLU A 136 5.38 -10.52 -0.70
CA GLU A 136 6.61 -11.00 -0.10
C GLU A 136 7.35 -12.04 -0.97
N ASP A 137 8.61 -12.26 -0.57
CA ASP A 137 9.59 -13.19 -1.11
C ASP A 137 9.14 -14.66 -0.97
N GLU A 138 8.38 -15.16 -1.94
CA GLU A 138 8.40 -16.59 -2.25
C GLU A 138 9.64 -16.86 -3.09
N GLY A 139 10.67 -17.40 -2.44
CA GLY A 139 11.85 -17.91 -3.10
C GLY A 139 11.46 -18.99 -4.12
N SER A 140 11.37 -18.61 -5.39
CA SER A 140 11.76 -19.51 -6.49
C SER A 140 11.82 -18.89 -7.88
N LYS A 141 11.15 -17.78 -8.23
CA LYS A 141 11.11 -17.36 -9.66
C LYS A 141 11.04 -15.86 -9.95
N ASN A 142 11.85 -15.03 -9.29
CA ASN A 142 12.00 -13.61 -9.69
C ASN A 142 13.42 -13.34 -10.19
N GLY A 143 13.55 -12.68 -11.34
CA GLY A 143 14.83 -12.19 -11.84
C GLY A 143 15.54 -11.35 -10.78
N ILE A 144 16.87 -11.47 -10.71
CA ILE A 144 17.71 -10.88 -9.67
C ILE A 144 17.68 -9.34 -9.83
N MET A 145 16.77 -8.64 -9.14
CA MET A 145 16.88 -7.19 -8.95
C MET A 145 17.97 -6.91 -7.93
N LYS A 146 18.85 -5.94 -8.23
CA LYS A 146 19.88 -5.51 -7.28
C LYS A 146 19.19 -4.95 -6.03
N PRO A 147 19.69 -5.27 -4.82
CA PRO A 147 19.08 -4.81 -3.58
C PRO A 147 18.78 -3.31 -3.59
N ASP A 148 19.71 -2.48 -4.07
CA ASP A 148 19.64 -1.01 -3.99
C ASP A 148 18.56 -0.38 -4.88
N GLU A 149 17.95 -1.15 -5.77
CA GLU A 149 16.84 -0.71 -6.64
C GLU A 149 15.46 -1.06 -6.06
N VAL A 150 15.41 -1.79 -4.94
CA VAL A 150 14.16 -2.24 -4.31
C VAL A 150 13.66 -1.16 -3.34
N PRO A 151 12.50 -0.52 -3.58
CA PRO A 151 11.98 0.51 -2.68
C PRO A 151 11.65 -0.09 -1.31
N ARG A 152 11.61 0.75 -0.26
CA ARG A 152 11.09 0.35 1.05
C ARG A 152 9.58 0.56 1.12
N MET A 153 8.94 -0.14 2.04
CA MET A 153 7.50 -0.03 2.23
C MET A 153 7.07 1.41 2.58
N GLY A 154 7.85 2.10 3.42
CA GLY A 154 7.61 3.51 3.76
C GLY A 154 7.78 4.48 2.60
N ASP A 155 8.55 4.14 1.57
CA ASP A 155 8.69 4.98 0.37
C ASP A 155 7.39 4.95 -0.46
N LEU A 156 6.66 3.84 -0.42
CA LEU A 156 5.41 3.60 -1.17
C LEU A 156 4.14 3.90 -0.38
N SER A 157 4.17 3.73 0.94
CA SER A 157 3.04 3.97 1.85
C SER A 157 2.78 5.47 1.95
N ARG A 158 1.60 5.87 1.51
CA ARG A 158 1.14 7.25 1.68
C ARG A 158 0.79 7.52 3.14
N LEU A 159 0.19 6.55 3.83
CA LEU A 159 -0.14 6.68 5.25
C LEU A 159 1.10 7.01 6.09
N TRP A 160 2.22 6.34 5.81
CA TRP A 160 3.50 6.59 6.48
C TRP A 160 3.98 8.03 6.36
N LYS A 161 3.71 8.68 5.22
CA LYS A 161 4.12 10.07 4.95
C LYS A 161 3.38 11.10 5.81
N TYR A 162 2.30 10.70 6.51
CA TYR A 162 1.61 11.58 7.45
C TYR A 162 2.20 11.57 8.87
N ARG A 163 3.16 10.69 9.15
CA ARG A 163 3.76 10.57 10.49
C ARG A 163 4.25 11.93 10.99
N ASN A 164 4.05 12.19 12.27
CA ASN A 164 4.47 13.43 12.92
C ASN A 164 3.88 14.71 12.29
N GLY A 165 2.69 14.64 11.68
CA GLY A 165 2.01 15.78 11.07
C GLY A 165 2.58 16.20 9.71
N GLN A 166 3.37 15.33 9.07
CA GLN A 166 3.88 15.55 7.73
C GLN A 166 2.77 15.40 6.68
N LEU A 167 3.02 15.87 5.46
CA LEU A 167 2.10 15.75 4.34
C LEU A 167 2.80 15.05 3.17
N PRO A 168 2.11 14.14 2.46
CA PRO A 168 2.58 13.60 1.19
C PRO A 168 2.84 14.71 0.16
N ASP A 169 3.79 14.50 -0.74
CA ASP A 169 4.24 15.54 -1.67
C ASP A 169 3.13 16.03 -2.61
N SER A 170 2.16 15.17 -2.94
CA SER A 170 1.00 15.58 -3.75
C SER A 170 0.05 16.55 -3.06
N PHE A 171 0.12 16.69 -1.72
CA PHE A 171 -0.60 17.73 -0.98
C PHE A 171 0.19 19.05 -0.92
N LYS A 172 1.52 18.98 -0.93
CA LYS A 172 2.37 20.19 -0.90
C LYS A 172 2.20 21.02 -2.18
N SER A 173 2.05 20.38 -3.33
CA SER A 173 1.75 21.07 -4.60
C SER A 173 0.41 21.81 -4.55
N ILE A 174 -0.63 21.18 -4.00
CA ILE A 174 -1.97 21.80 -3.88
C ILE A 174 -1.96 23.00 -2.94
N LEU A 175 -1.15 22.97 -1.87
CA LEU A 175 -1.03 24.09 -0.92
C LEU A 175 -0.18 25.26 -1.45
N THR A 176 0.75 25.00 -2.37
CA THR A 176 1.63 26.03 -2.95
C THR A 176 1.00 26.70 -4.17
N ASP A 177 0.17 26.00 -4.94
CA ASP A 177 -0.60 26.57 -6.06
C ASP A 177 -1.82 27.40 -5.62
N GLY A 178 -2.10 27.47 -4.32
CA GLY A 178 -3.22 28.22 -3.72
C GLY A 178 -2.81 29.49 -2.97
N LEU A 179 -1.55 29.92 -3.07
CA LEU A 179 -0.98 31.11 -2.43
C LEU A 179 -0.49 32.12 -3.47
#